data_AF-A0A8K0GBR1-F1
#
_entry.id   AF-A0A8K0GBR1-F1
#
_cell.length_a   1.000
_cell.length_b   1.000
_cell.length_c   1.000
_cell.angle_alpha   90.00
_cell.angle_beta   90.00
_cell.angle_gamma   90.00
#
_symmetry.space_group_name_H-M   'P 1'
#
loop_
_entity.id
_entity.type
_entity.pdbx_description
1 polymer ?
#
loop_
_entity_poly.entity_id
_entity_poly.type
_entity_poly.pdbx_seq_one_letter_code
_entity_poly.pdbx_strand_id
1 'polypeptide(L)'
;MFLTRSEYDRGVNTFSPEGRLFQVEYAIEAIKLGSTAIGLCTSEGVVLAVEKRITSPLMEPTTIEKIVEVDKHIGCAVSGLMADSRTMIDRARIECQNHWFIYNERMSVESCAQAVSNLAIQFGDSDDDGAAMSRPFGVAILFAGIDEKGPQLYHMDPSGTFVQFDAKAIGSGSEGAQQSLQEMYHRSMTLTEATTAALTILKQVMEEKLNSTNVEVMTMTPNELFHMFTKEQVEDALKNVAPLEQSRGDNVGRSESDHRLVTTKTAS
;
A
#
# COMPACT_ATOMS: atom_id res chain seq x y z
N MET A 1 -2.82 -4.76 -26.59
CA MET A 1 -3.41 -6.00 -26.06
C MET A 1 -2.25 -6.95 -25.76
N PHE A 2 -1.95 -7.18 -24.50
CA PHE A 2 -0.93 -8.15 -24.09
C PHE A 2 -1.52 -9.55 -24.28
N LEU A 3 -1.09 -10.27 -25.32
CA LEU A 3 -1.48 -11.66 -25.57
C LEU A 3 -0.52 -12.59 -24.82
N THR A 4 -0.67 -12.66 -23.50
CA THR A 4 -0.22 -13.85 -22.76
C THR A 4 -1.26 -14.95 -23.00
N ARG A 5 -0.81 -16.16 -23.37
CA ARG A 5 -1.71 -17.29 -23.63
C ARG A 5 -2.45 -17.64 -22.34
N SER A 6 -3.78 -17.55 -22.36
CA SER A 6 -4.63 -17.94 -21.24
C SER A 6 -5.67 -18.94 -21.71
N GLU A 7 -5.63 -20.15 -21.15
CA GLU A 7 -6.53 -21.26 -21.52
C GLU A 7 -7.59 -21.53 -20.45
N TYR A 8 -7.43 -20.97 -19.23
CA TYR A 8 -8.23 -21.32 -18.05
C TYR A 8 -8.87 -20.10 -17.35
N ASP A 9 -8.92 -18.94 -18.00
CA ASP A 9 -9.44 -17.69 -17.42
C ASP A 9 -10.87 -17.32 -17.80
N ARG A 10 -11.54 -18.13 -18.63
CA ARG A 10 -12.89 -17.82 -19.13
C ARG A 10 -13.97 -17.89 -18.07
N GLY A 11 -13.86 -18.82 -17.12
CA GLY A 11 -14.78 -18.95 -15.99
C GLY A 11 -14.20 -18.30 -14.74
N VAL A 12 -15.07 -17.74 -13.89
CA VAL A 12 -14.62 -17.03 -12.70
C VAL A 12 -14.00 -17.97 -11.66
N ASN A 13 -14.55 -19.18 -11.57
CA ASN A 13 -14.15 -20.22 -10.60
C ASN A 13 -13.41 -21.40 -11.26
N THR A 14 -12.71 -21.17 -12.37
CA THR A 14 -11.93 -22.22 -13.06
C THR A 14 -10.51 -22.30 -12.50
N PHE A 15 -10.10 -23.50 -12.07
CA PHE A 15 -8.73 -23.76 -11.64
C PHE A 15 -7.77 -23.95 -12.82
N SER A 16 -6.57 -23.39 -12.70
CA SER A 16 -5.45 -23.69 -13.59
C SER A 16 -4.88 -25.10 -13.31
N PRO A 17 -4.06 -25.67 -14.22
CA PRO A 17 -3.34 -26.93 -13.98
C PRO A 17 -2.47 -26.92 -12.71
N GLU A 18 -2.02 -25.74 -12.28
CA GLU A 18 -1.25 -25.52 -11.05
C GLU A 18 -2.12 -25.35 -9.80
N GLY A 19 -3.45 -25.44 -9.93
CA GLY A 19 -4.41 -25.31 -8.83
C GLY A 19 -4.68 -23.86 -8.41
N ARG A 20 -4.45 -22.89 -9.29
CA ARG A 20 -4.62 -21.45 -8.99
C ARG A 20 -5.89 -20.90 -9.66
N LEU A 21 -6.47 -19.86 -9.06
CA LEU A 21 -7.60 -19.12 -9.63
C LEU A 21 -7.08 -17.86 -10.33
N PHE A 22 -7.08 -17.84 -11.66
CA PHE A 22 -6.50 -16.74 -12.43
C PHE A 22 -7.21 -15.40 -12.20
N GLN A 23 -8.52 -15.37 -11.96
CA GLN A 23 -9.22 -14.11 -11.66
C GLN A 23 -8.71 -13.44 -10.38
N VAL A 24 -8.35 -14.22 -9.36
CA VAL A 24 -7.74 -13.71 -8.13
C VAL A 24 -6.33 -13.19 -8.40
N GLU A 25 -5.55 -13.90 -9.21
CA GLU A 25 -4.22 -13.42 -9.61
C GLU A 25 -4.27 -12.12 -10.38
N TYR A 26 -5.21 -11.98 -11.31
CA TYR A 26 -5.41 -10.74 -12.07
C TYR A 26 -5.78 -9.58 -11.14
N ALA A 27 -6.62 -9.84 -10.13
CA ALA A 27 -6.94 -8.84 -9.12
C ALA A 27 -5.71 -8.45 -8.28
N ILE A 28 -4.86 -9.41 -7.91
CA ILE A 28 -3.60 -9.14 -7.20
C ILE A 28 -2.63 -8.32 -8.07
N GLU A 29 -2.52 -8.62 -9.36
CA GLU A 29 -1.71 -7.82 -10.29
C GLU A 29 -2.27 -6.41 -10.47
N ALA A 30 -3.59 -6.22 -10.45
CA ALA A 30 -4.20 -4.90 -10.52
C ALA A 30 -3.83 -3.99 -9.33
N ILE A 31 -3.55 -4.57 -8.15
CA ILE A 31 -3.09 -3.80 -6.98
C ILE A 31 -1.74 -3.14 -7.25
N LYS A 32 -0.85 -3.81 -7.99
CA LYS A 32 0.47 -3.25 -8.36
C LYS A 32 0.37 -2.04 -9.28
N LEU A 33 -0.80 -1.73 -9.83
CA LEU A 33 -1.03 -0.50 -10.59
C LEU A 33 -1.48 0.66 -9.70
N GLY A 34 -1.94 0.38 -8.48
CA GLY A 34 -2.37 1.38 -7.50
C GLY A 34 -1.21 2.22 -6.96
N SER A 35 -1.49 3.43 -6.46
CA SER A 35 -0.46 4.25 -5.81
C SER A 35 0.01 3.62 -4.49
N THR A 36 1.27 3.89 -4.14
CA THR A 36 1.96 3.17 -3.07
C THR A 36 1.40 3.56 -1.70
N ALA A 37 1.19 2.57 -0.84
CA ALA A 37 0.84 2.77 0.57
C ALA A 37 1.77 1.92 1.45
N ILE A 38 2.21 2.49 2.56
CA ILE A 38 3.13 1.88 3.51
C ILE A 38 2.53 1.97 4.90
N GLY A 39 2.54 0.86 5.63
CA GLY A 39 2.18 0.80 7.04
C GLY A 39 3.33 0.28 7.89
N LEU A 40 3.56 0.88 9.05
CA LEU A 40 4.50 0.38 10.06
C LEU A 40 3.85 0.37 11.44
N CYS A 41 4.01 -0.75 12.13
CA CYS A 41 3.58 -0.95 13.51
C CYS A 41 4.79 -0.83 14.44
N THR A 42 4.66 -0.01 15.48
CA THR A 42 5.68 0.20 16.51
C THR A 42 5.09 -0.10 17.89
N SER A 43 5.92 -0.06 18.92
CA SER A 43 5.45 -0.18 20.31
C SER A 43 4.63 1.04 20.78
N GLU A 44 4.83 2.22 20.18
CA GLU A 44 4.13 3.46 20.54
C GLU A 44 2.80 3.63 19.81
N GLY A 45 2.67 3.02 18.64
CA GLY A 45 1.56 3.26 17.74
C GLY A 45 1.77 2.68 16.34
N VAL A 46 0.89 3.05 15.42
CA VAL A 46 0.93 2.65 14.02
C VAL A 46 0.90 3.87 13.11
N VAL A 47 1.62 3.82 12.00
CA VAL A 47 1.62 4.87 10.97
C VAL A 47 1.22 4.28 9.62
N LEU A 48 0.38 5.01 8.89
CA LEU A 48 0.09 4.78 7.48
C LEU A 48 0.56 6.01 6.68
N ALA A 49 1.35 5.78 5.63
CA ALA A 49 1.78 6.82 4.70
C ALA A 49 1.42 6.40 3.27
N VAL A 50 0.76 7.28 2.52
CA VAL A 50 0.22 6.96 1.20
C VAL A 50 0.54 8.04 0.18
N GLU A 51 0.97 7.60 -1.00
CA GLU A 51 1.13 8.42 -2.20
C GLU A 51 -0.23 8.76 -2.83
N LYS A 52 -0.44 10.05 -3.10
CA LYS A 52 -1.54 10.56 -3.94
C LYS A 52 -1.02 10.90 -5.33
N ARG A 53 -1.52 10.20 -6.34
CA ARG A 53 -1.20 10.50 -7.74
C ARG A 53 -2.09 11.62 -8.27
N ILE A 54 -1.52 12.82 -8.32
CA ILE A 54 -2.18 14.01 -8.86
C ILE A 54 -1.72 14.19 -10.31
N THR A 55 -2.45 13.57 -11.24
CA THR A 55 -2.13 13.59 -12.69
C THR A 55 -2.35 14.93 -13.38
N SER A 56 -2.96 15.92 -12.72
CA SER A 56 -3.29 17.22 -13.30
C SER A 56 -3.33 18.30 -12.21
N PRO A 57 -2.76 19.49 -12.47
CA PRO A 57 -2.83 20.62 -11.54
C PRO A 57 -4.25 21.18 -11.35
N LEU A 58 -5.21 20.74 -12.18
CA LEU A 58 -6.63 21.11 -12.06
C LEU A 58 -7.40 20.22 -11.07
N MET A 59 -6.79 19.15 -10.56
CA MET A 59 -7.41 18.31 -9.55
C MET A 59 -7.22 18.89 -8.17
N GLU A 60 -8.31 18.94 -7.40
CA GLU A 60 -8.27 19.35 -6.01
C GLU A 60 -7.74 18.20 -5.14
N PRO A 61 -6.52 18.29 -4.58
CA PRO A 61 -5.85 17.16 -3.91
C PRO A 61 -6.55 16.71 -2.63
N THR A 62 -7.37 17.57 -2.03
CA THR A 62 -8.14 17.27 -0.81
C THR A 62 -9.30 16.30 -1.05
N THR A 63 -9.74 16.14 -2.30
CA THR A 63 -10.83 15.20 -2.64
C THR A 63 -10.35 13.76 -2.85
N ILE A 64 -9.04 13.56 -3.00
CA ILE A 64 -8.42 12.26 -3.18
C ILE A 64 -7.97 11.79 -1.80
N GLU A 65 -8.81 10.99 -1.14
CA GLU A 65 -8.50 10.38 0.15
C GLU A 65 -8.14 8.91 -0.08
N LYS A 66 -6.98 8.49 0.43
CA LYS A 66 -6.55 7.08 0.39
C LYS A 66 -6.37 6.47 1.76
N ILE A 67 -6.30 7.30 2.80
CA ILE A 67 -6.44 6.88 4.19
C ILE A 67 -7.84 7.25 4.66
N VAL A 68 -8.54 6.29 5.27
CA VAL A 68 -9.93 6.47 5.69
C VAL A 68 -10.12 5.95 7.11
N GLU A 69 -10.86 6.70 7.93
CA GLU A 69 -11.31 6.26 9.26
C GLU A 69 -12.44 5.24 9.12
N VAL A 70 -12.26 4.06 9.73
CA VAL A 70 -13.28 3.00 9.83
C VAL A 70 -14.04 3.13 11.15
N ASP A 71 -13.30 3.27 12.25
CA ASP A 71 -13.79 3.60 13.58
C ASP A 71 -12.71 4.44 14.29
N LYS A 72 -13.02 5.02 15.45
CA LYS A 72 -12.10 5.90 16.15
C LYS A 72 -10.73 5.26 16.41
N HIS A 73 -10.69 3.95 16.63
CA HIS A 73 -9.48 3.16 16.90
C HIS A 73 -9.01 2.30 15.70
N ILE A 74 -9.64 2.41 14.52
CA ILE A 74 -9.27 1.69 13.30
C ILE A 74 -9.27 2.63 12.10
N GLY A 75 -8.12 2.79 11.47
CA GLY A 75 -7.97 3.41 10.15
C GLY A 75 -7.57 2.39 9.08
N CYS A 76 -7.73 2.75 7.82
CA CYS A 76 -7.20 1.92 6.73
C CYS A 76 -6.60 2.74 5.59
N ALA A 77 -5.59 2.19 4.92
CA ALA A 77 -5.05 2.69 3.66
C ALA A 77 -5.33 1.68 2.55
N VAL A 78 -5.63 2.18 1.35
CA VAL A 78 -6.03 1.33 0.22
C VAL A 78 -5.10 1.50 -0.98
N SER A 79 -4.90 0.42 -1.74
CA SER A 79 -4.21 0.47 -3.03
C SER A 79 -4.84 -0.50 -4.04
N GLY A 80 -4.91 -0.07 -5.30
CA GLY A 80 -5.63 -0.75 -6.38
C GLY A 80 -6.82 0.09 -6.86
N LEU A 81 -7.95 -0.57 -7.12
CA LEU A 81 -9.17 0.07 -7.62
C LEU A 81 -9.93 0.78 -6.49
N MET A 82 -9.85 2.11 -6.44
CA MET A 82 -10.54 2.94 -5.44
C MET A 82 -12.08 2.80 -5.45
N ALA A 83 -12.67 2.39 -6.56
CA ALA A 83 -14.11 2.16 -6.64
C ALA A 83 -14.54 0.95 -5.77
N ASP A 84 -13.74 -0.11 -5.80
CA ASP A 84 -13.97 -1.34 -5.05
C ASP A 84 -13.74 -1.11 -3.54
N SER A 85 -12.76 -0.26 -3.20
CA SER A 85 -12.40 0.02 -1.81
C SER A 85 -13.53 0.63 -0.99
N ARG A 86 -14.41 1.44 -1.61
CA ARG A 86 -15.53 2.08 -0.92
C ARG A 86 -16.50 1.06 -0.33
N THR A 87 -16.89 0.06 -1.10
CA THR A 87 -17.77 -1.03 -0.65
C THR A 87 -17.15 -1.79 0.53
N MET A 88 -15.84 -2.04 0.48
CA MET A 88 -15.12 -2.76 1.54
C MET A 88 -14.97 -1.93 2.82
N ILE A 89 -14.72 -0.63 2.70
CA ILE A 89 -14.66 0.30 3.83
C ILE A 89 -16.04 0.45 4.48
N ASP A 90 -17.10 0.58 3.68
CA ASP A 90 -18.46 0.67 4.21
C ASP A 90 -18.87 -0.61 4.95
N ARG A 91 -18.48 -1.78 4.42
CA ARG A 91 -18.63 -3.05 5.15
C ARG A 91 -17.87 -3.00 6.48
N ALA A 92 -16.61 -2.56 6.49
CA ALA A 92 -15.82 -2.45 7.70
C ALA A 92 -16.49 -1.57 8.77
N ARG A 93 -17.01 -0.40 8.36
CA ARG A 93 -17.73 0.54 9.23
C ARG A 93 -18.98 -0.09 9.82
N ILE A 94 -19.81 -0.73 8.99
CA ILE A 94 -21.04 -1.40 9.42
C ILE A 94 -20.73 -2.47 10.46
N GLU A 95 -19.71 -3.30 10.24
CA GLU A 95 -19.36 -4.37 11.18
C GLU A 95 -18.85 -3.83 12.51
N CYS A 96 -18.01 -2.79 12.49
CA CYS A 96 -17.53 -2.16 13.72
C CYS A 96 -18.69 -1.64 14.56
N GLN A 97 -19.65 -0.94 13.93
CA GLN A 97 -20.83 -0.41 14.61
C GLN A 97 -21.78 -1.53 15.07
N ASN A 98 -21.95 -2.58 14.28
CA ASN A 98 -22.76 -3.75 14.67
C ASN A 98 -22.15 -4.49 15.86
N HIS A 99 -20.84 -4.72 15.86
CA HIS A 99 -20.12 -5.34 16.98
C HIS A 99 -20.31 -4.51 18.25
N TRP A 100 -20.13 -3.19 18.14
CA TRP A 100 -20.35 -2.28 19.26
C TRP A 100 -21.80 -2.30 19.75
N PHE A 101 -22.77 -2.31 18.85
CA PHE A 101 -24.19 -2.37 19.22
C PHE A 101 -24.57 -3.67 19.94
N ILE A 102 -24.04 -4.82 19.50
CA ILE A 102 -24.40 -6.15 20.04
C ILE A 102 -23.65 -6.44 21.34
N TYR A 103 -22.34 -6.19 21.37
CA TYR A 103 -21.46 -6.62 22.45
C TYR A 103 -21.07 -5.48 23.40
N ASN A 104 -21.40 -4.23 23.05
CA ASN A 104 -21.05 -3.04 23.83
C ASN A 104 -19.53 -2.90 24.09
N GLU A 105 -18.71 -3.34 23.13
CA GLU A 105 -17.26 -3.22 23.13
C GLU A 105 -16.76 -2.83 21.73
N ARG A 106 -15.52 -2.35 21.63
CA ARG A 106 -14.91 -2.01 20.33
C ARG A 106 -14.48 -3.29 19.61
N MET A 107 -14.75 -3.35 18.31
CA MET A 107 -14.31 -4.47 17.47
C MET A 107 -12.78 -4.52 17.41
N SER A 108 -12.18 -5.71 17.51
CA SER A 108 -10.72 -5.86 17.33
C SER A 108 -10.30 -5.57 15.88
N VAL A 109 -9.05 -5.15 15.67
CA VAL A 109 -8.54 -4.87 14.31
C VAL A 109 -8.55 -6.13 13.45
N GLU A 110 -8.19 -7.26 14.06
CA GLU A 110 -8.24 -8.60 13.47
C GLU A 110 -9.65 -8.97 13.01
N SER A 111 -10.66 -8.79 13.88
CA SER A 111 -12.05 -9.09 13.55
C SER A 111 -12.55 -8.22 12.40
N CYS A 112 -12.18 -6.93 12.38
CA CYS A 112 -12.53 -6.03 11.28
C CYS A 112 -11.92 -6.51 9.95
N ALA A 113 -10.63 -6.85 9.94
CA ALA A 113 -9.96 -7.36 8.74
C ALA A 113 -10.59 -8.67 8.24
N GLN A 114 -10.89 -9.61 9.16
CA GLN A 114 -11.56 -10.87 8.84
C GLN A 114 -12.97 -10.66 8.28
N ALA A 115 -13.74 -9.71 8.83
CA ALA A 115 -15.10 -9.45 8.37
C ALA A 115 -15.11 -8.89 6.93
N VAL A 116 -14.13 -8.04 6.59
CA VAL A 116 -13.95 -7.53 5.23
C VAL A 116 -13.41 -8.62 4.30
N SER A 117 -12.55 -9.51 4.79
CA SER A 117 -12.02 -10.63 4.00
C SER A 117 -13.08 -11.65 3.62
N ASN A 118 -14.04 -11.90 4.51
CA ASN A 118 -15.20 -12.72 4.20
C ASN A 118 -16.05 -12.13 3.06
N LEU A 119 -16.17 -10.80 2.98
CA LEU A 119 -16.85 -10.16 1.85
C LEU A 119 -16.07 -10.34 0.53
N ALA A 120 -14.73 -10.29 0.58
CA ALA A 120 -13.92 -10.41 -0.63
C ALA A 120 -13.99 -11.79 -1.32
N ILE A 121 -14.33 -12.84 -0.58
CA ILE A 121 -14.48 -14.21 -1.11
C ILE A 121 -15.86 -14.40 -1.77
N GLN A 122 -16.82 -13.49 -1.57
CA GLN A 122 -18.20 -13.60 -2.10
C GLN A 122 -18.29 -13.21 -3.59
N PHE A 123 -17.53 -13.91 -4.44
CA PHE A 123 -17.60 -13.79 -5.89
C PHE A 123 -17.78 -15.17 -6.55
N GLY A 124 -18.48 -15.21 -7.69
CA GLY A 124 -18.74 -16.46 -8.41
C GLY A 124 -19.91 -16.37 -9.37
N ASP A 125 -20.21 -17.50 -10.01
CA ASP A 125 -21.24 -17.61 -11.06
C ASP A 125 -22.57 -18.19 -10.56
N SER A 126 -22.70 -18.47 -9.25
CA SER A 126 -23.88 -19.10 -8.63
C SER A 126 -24.63 -18.12 -7.74
N ASP A 127 -25.95 -18.02 -7.94
CA ASP A 127 -26.87 -17.18 -7.16
C ASP A 127 -27.30 -17.82 -5.81
N ASP A 128 -26.80 -19.02 -5.49
CA ASP A 128 -27.29 -19.84 -4.35
C ASP A 128 -27.02 -19.21 -2.97
N ASP A 129 -25.96 -18.41 -2.82
CA ASP A 129 -25.56 -17.76 -1.55
C ASP A 129 -25.93 -16.26 -1.49
N GLY A 130 -26.80 -15.79 -2.38
CA GLY A 130 -27.14 -14.37 -2.54
C GLY A 130 -26.32 -13.69 -3.65
N ALA A 131 -26.33 -12.36 -3.69
CA ALA A 131 -25.72 -11.56 -4.77
C ALA A 131 -24.18 -11.71 -4.82
N ALA A 132 -23.70 -12.83 -5.34
CA ALA A 132 -22.30 -13.07 -5.61
C ALA A 132 -21.81 -12.03 -6.61
N MET A 133 -20.67 -11.40 -6.30
CA MET A 133 -20.05 -10.49 -7.24
C MET A 133 -19.56 -11.28 -8.45
N SER A 134 -19.71 -10.71 -9.64
CA SER A 134 -19.26 -11.35 -10.88
C SER A 134 -17.73 -11.38 -11.05
N ARG A 135 -16.99 -10.67 -10.17
CA ARG A 135 -15.53 -10.62 -10.18
C ARG A 135 -14.99 -10.37 -8.76
N PRO A 136 -13.76 -10.77 -8.46
CA PRO A 136 -13.08 -10.35 -7.23
C PRO A 136 -12.84 -8.83 -7.21
N PHE A 137 -12.68 -8.29 -6.00
CA PHE A 137 -12.26 -6.90 -5.82
C PHE A 137 -10.81 -6.70 -6.26
N GLY A 138 -10.50 -5.58 -6.89
CA GLY A 138 -9.13 -5.24 -7.32
C GLY A 138 -8.37 -4.34 -6.34
N VAL A 139 -8.50 -4.57 -5.04
CA VAL A 139 -7.91 -3.69 -4.00
C VAL A 139 -7.25 -4.50 -2.87
N ALA A 140 -6.11 -4.00 -2.40
CA ALA A 140 -5.51 -4.40 -1.12
C ALA A 140 -5.73 -3.30 -0.08
N ILE A 141 -5.92 -3.72 1.17
CA ILE A 141 -6.16 -2.83 2.30
C ILE A 141 -5.13 -3.08 3.38
N LEU A 142 -4.56 -2.01 3.92
CA LEU A 142 -3.81 -2.00 5.17
C LEU A 142 -4.73 -1.49 6.27
N PHE A 143 -5.18 -2.36 7.18
CA PHE A 143 -5.89 -1.96 8.39
C PHE A 143 -4.89 -1.67 9.49
N ALA A 144 -4.95 -0.47 10.06
CA ALA A 144 -4.14 -0.04 11.17
C ALA A 144 -5.07 0.31 12.33
N GLY A 145 -4.74 -0.13 13.54
CA GLY A 145 -5.58 0.20 14.68
C GLY A 145 -4.93 -0.12 16.00
N ILE A 146 -5.66 0.21 17.06
CA ILE A 146 -5.24 -0.03 18.44
C ILE A 146 -6.39 -0.67 19.18
N ASP A 147 -6.17 -1.89 19.66
CA ASP A 147 -7.11 -2.62 20.51
C ASP A 147 -6.41 -3.09 21.80
N GLU A 148 -7.03 -4.03 22.52
CA GLU A 148 -6.49 -4.56 23.78
C GLU A 148 -5.12 -5.25 23.62
N LYS A 149 -4.78 -5.71 22.41
CA LYS A 149 -3.47 -6.30 22.09
C LYS A 149 -2.42 -5.24 21.75
N GLY A 150 -2.78 -3.96 21.73
CA GLY A 150 -1.90 -2.84 21.39
C GLY A 150 -2.02 -2.41 19.92
N PRO A 151 -1.01 -1.69 19.39
CA PRO A 151 -0.97 -1.32 17.98
C PRO A 151 -0.89 -2.54 17.07
N GLN A 152 -1.66 -2.53 15.99
CA GLN A 152 -1.72 -3.62 15.02
C GLN A 152 -1.81 -3.11 13.60
N LEU A 153 -1.23 -3.88 12.67
CA LEU A 153 -1.30 -3.65 11.24
C LEU A 153 -1.64 -4.97 10.54
N TYR A 154 -2.72 -4.98 9.77
CA TYR A 154 -3.16 -6.11 8.96
C TYR A 154 -3.16 -5.76 7.49
N HIS A 155 -2.63 -6.66 6.67
CA HIS A 155 -2.75 -6.61 5.22
C HIS A 155 -3.83 -7.57 4.78
N MET A 156 -4.68 -7.13 3.87
CA MET A 156 -5.74 -7.92 3.28
C MET A 156 -5.74 -7.72 1.77
N ASP A 157 -5.87 -8.82 1.02
CA ASP A 157 -5.84 -8.84 -0.44
C ASP A 157 -7.09 -9.50 -1.06
N PRO A 158 -7.28 -9.40 -2.40
CA PRO A 158 -8.44 -9.94 -3.11
C PRO A 158 -8.69 -11.43 -2.97
N SER A 159 -7.72 -12.21 -2.49
CA SER A 159 -7.94 -13.65 -2.24
C SER A 159 -8.81 -13.91 -1.01
N GLY A 160 -9.11 -12.86 -0.22
CA GLY A 160 -9.74 -13.01 1.09
C GLY A 160 -8.76 -13.44 2.19
N THR A 161 -7.47 -13.52 1.87
CA THR A 161 -6.42 -13.71 2.85
C THR A 161 -6.14 -12.38 3.56
N PHE A 162 -6.04 -12.43 4.88
CA PHE A 162 -5.56 -11.32 5.69
C PHE A 162 -4.49 -11.83 6.66
N VAL A 163 -3.44 -11.03 6.86
CA VAL A 163 -2.25 -11.41 7.64
C VAL A 163 -1.78 -10.20 8.42
N GLN A 164 -1.38 -10.42 9.68
CA GLN A 164 -0.78 -9.39 10.52
C GLN A 164 0.68 -9.14 10.10
N PHE A 165 1.08 -7.88 10.00
CA PHE A 165 2.44 -7.48 9.67
C PHE A 165 3.00 -6.49 10.68
N ASP A 166 4.31 -6.57 10.92
CA ASP A 166 5.06 -5.54 11.64
C ASP A 166 5.26 -4.29 10.76
N ALA A 167 5.50 -4.49 9.46
CA ALA A 167 5.50 -3.44 8.43
C ALA A 167 5.17 -4.03 7.06
N LYS A 168 4.43 -3.28 6.23
CA LYS A 168 3.98 -3.74 4.91
C LYS A 168 3.84 -2.58 3.93
N ALA A 169 4.26 -2.82 2.68
CA ALA A 169 3.96 -1.96 1.54
C ALA A 169 3.00 -2.64 0.54
N ILE A 170 2.11 -1.84 -0.07
CA ILE A 170 1.21 -2.24 -1.17
C ILE A 170 1.22 -1.17 -2.27
N GLY A 171 0.76 -1.53 -3.48
CA GLY A 171 0.75 -0.64 -4.64
C GLY A 171 1.96 -0.82 -5.57
N SER A 172 2.17 0.11 -6.49
CA SER A 172 3.19 0.00 -7.54
C SER A 172 4.63 -0.01 -7.02
N GLY A 173 4.92 0.80 -6.02
CA GLY A 173 6.25 0.85 -5.40
C GLY A 173 6.48 -0.24 -4.36
N SER A 174 5.56 -1.21 -4.21
CA SER A 174 5.57 -2.14 -3.07
C SER A 174 6.79 -3.05 -3.01
N GLU A 175 7.32 -3.51 -4.15
CA GLU A 175 8.50 -4.40 -4.15
C GLU A 175 9.74 -3.70 -3.60
N GLY A 176 10.09 -2.53 -4.15
CA GLY A 176 11.19 -1.72 -3.65
C GLY A 176 10.95 -1.21 -2.23
N ALA A 177 9.72 -0.80 -1.91
CA ALA A 177 9.38 -0.34 -0.57
C ALA A 177 9.49 -1.46 0.47
N GLN A 178 9.08 -2.69 0.12
CA GLN A 178 9.18 -3.83 1.02
C GLN A 178 10.64 -4.21 1.30
N GLN A 179 11.52 -4.09 0.30
CA GLN A 179 12.96 -4.27 0.50
C GLN A 179 13.53 -3.21 1.46
N SER A 180 13.24 -1.94 1.23
CA SER A 180 13.66 -0.85 2.12
C SER A 180 13.11 -1.01 3.55
N LEU A 181 11.87 -1.50 3.70
CA LEU A 181 11.28 -1.83 5.00
C LEU A 181 12.06 -2.92 5.73
N GLN A 182 12.50 -3.97 5.03
CA GLN A 182 13.28 -5.06 5.65
C GLN A 182 14.62 -4.57 6.22
N GLU A 183 15.22 -3.54 5.63
CA GLU A 183 16.50 -2.99 6.08
C GLU A 183 16.35 -1.95 7.20
N MET A 184 15.33 -1.08 7.12
CA MET A 184 15.14 0.03 8.07
C MET A 184 14.30 -0.35 9.30
N TYR A 185 13.36 -1.28 9.16
CA TYR A 185 12.42 -1.59 10.23
C TYR A 185 13.07 -2.34 11.39
N HIS A 186 12.73 -1.92 12.61
CA HIS A 186 12.99 -2.68 13.81
C HIS A 186 11.94 -2.36 14.88
N ARG A 187 11.63 -3.33 15.75
CA ARG A 187 10.48 -3.24 16.68
C ARG A 187 10.58 -2.12 17.72
N SER A 188 11.79 -1.64 18.02
CA SER A 188 12.02 -0.57 19.00
C SER A 188 12.01 0.84 18.41
N MET A 189 11.61 0.99 17.14
CA MET A 189 11.41 2.31 16.54
C MET A 189 10.35 3.09 17.32
N THR A 190 10.63 4.38 17.52
CA THR A 190 9.62 5.35 17.92
C THR A 190 8.65 5.62 16.76
N LEU A 191 7.48 6.15 17.06
CA LEU A 191 6.49 6.52 16.04
C LEU A 191 7.03 7.60 15.09
N THR A 192 7.84 8.54 15.61
CA THR A 192 8.48 9.57 14.80
C THR A 192 9.51 8.96 13.84
N GLU A 193 10.36 8.04 14.29
CA GLU A 193 11.31 7.33 13.43
C GLU A 193 10.58 6.50 12.36
N ALA A 194 9.51 5.81 12.73
CA ALA A 194 8.69 5.04 11.78
C ALA A 194 8.03 5.95 10.73
N THR A 195 7.57 7.13 11.13
CA THR A 195 7.01 8.14 10.22
C THR A 195 8.07 8.66 9.24
N THR A 196 9.27 9.00 9.74
CA THR A 196 10.38 9.42 8.88
C THR A 196 10.83 8.30 7.94
N ALA A 197 10.88 7.05 8.40
CA ALA A 197 11.18 5.89 7.57
C ALA A 197 10.13 5.70 6.47
N ALA A 198 8.84 5.75 6.80
CA ALA A 198 7.75 5.63 5.82
C ALA A 198 7.88 6.68 4.70
N LEU A 199 8.10 7.95 5.07
CA LEU A 199 8.26 9.04 4.11
C LEU A 199 9.56 8.94 3.31
N THR A 200 10.64 8.44 3.92
CA THR A 200 11.91 8.19 3.22
C THR A 200 11.73 7.10 2.16
N ILE A 201 11.02 6.02 2.49
CA ILE A 201 10.74 4.93 1.55
C ILE A 201 9.80 5.40 0.44
N LEU A 202 8.72 6.13 0.77
CA LEU A 202 7.85 6.72 -0.25
C LEU A 202 8.63 7.60 -1.22
N LYS A 203 9.52 8.45 -0.70
CA LYS A 203 10.39 9.31 -1.52
C LYS A 203 11.30 8.51 -2.48
N GLN A 204 11.71 7.29 -2.11
CA GLN A 204 12.53 6.42 -2.97
C GLN A 204 11.73 5.77 -4.10
N VAL A 205 10.47 5.42 -3.85
CA VAL A 205 9.63 4.66 -4.79
C VAL A 205 8.64 5.50 -5.59
N MET A 206 8.44 6.76 -5.21
CA MET A 206 7.60 7.71 -5.94
C MET A 206 8.31 8.26 -7.17
N GLU A 207 7.56 8.38 -8.27
CA GLU A 207 8.06 8.99 -9.52
C GLU A 207 8.16 10.52 -9.40
N GLU A 208 7.24 11.13 -8.66
CA GLU A 208 7.21 12.57 -8.42
C GLU A 208 7.94 12.96 -7.13
N LYS A 209 8.42 14.21 -7.10
CA LYS A 209 9.00 14.77 -5.87
C LYS A 209 7.94 14.83 -4.78
N LEU A 210 8.23 14.15 -3.69
CA LEU A 210 7.40 14.10 -2.50
C LEU A 210 7.21 15.49 -1.88
N ASN A 211 5.96 15.86 -1.58
CA ASN A 211 5.55 17.12 -0.95
C ASN A 211 4.27 16.93 -0.12
N SER A 212 3.77 18.00 0.51
CA SER A 212 2.61 17.97 1.40
C SER A 212 1.25 17.83 0.69
N THR A 213 1.19 17.96 -0.64
CA THR A 213 -0.05 17.81 -1.40
C THR A 213 -0.20 16.42 -2.00
N ASN A 214 0.91 15.74 -2.32
CA ASN A 214 0.91 14.41 -2.94
C ASN A 214 1.13 13.24 -1.96
N VAL A 215 1.08 13.49 -0.64
CA VAL A 215 1.17 12.45 0.39
C VAL A 215 0.13 12.66 1.48
N GLU A 216 -0.37 11.56 2.04
CA GLU A 216 -1.17 11.51 3.28
C GLU A 216 -0.44 10.69 4.33
N VAL A 217 -0.47 11.15 5.59
CA VAL A 217 0.16 10.45 6.72
C VAL A 217 -0.79 10.44 7.90
N MET A 218 -1.18 9.26 8.36
CA MET A 218 -2.01 9.06 9.54
C MET A 218 -1.23 8.30 10.60
N THR A 219 -1.38 8.69 11.85
CA THR A 219 -0.81 7.98 12.99
C THR A 219 -1.89 7.63 13.99
N MET A 220 -1.70 6.53 14.71
CA MET A 220 -2.51 6.19 15.88
C MET A 220 -1.64 5.80 17.05
N THR A 221 -1.99 6.28 18.24
CA THR A 221 -1.38 5.94 19.53
C THR A 221 -2.46 5.60 20.56
N PRO A 222 -2.13 4.94 21.68
CA PRO A 222 -3.11 4.64 22.72
C PRO A 222 -3.77 5.91 23.33
N ASN A 223 -3.08 7.05 23.30
CA ASN A 223 -3.55 8.31 23.86
C ASN A 223 -4.31 9.17 22.84
N GLU A 224 -3.92 9.09 21.58
CA GLU A 224 -4.51 9.80 20.45
C GLU A 224 -4.75 8.78 19.36
N LEU A 225 -6.02 8.40 19.17
CA LEU A 225 -6.42 7.32 18.28
C LEU A 225 -6.25 7.74 16.80
N PHE A 226 -7.30 7.83 16.00
CA PHE A 226 -7.15 8.22 14.60
C PHE A 226 -6.73 9.69 14.48
N HIS A 227 -5.46 9.96 14.11
CA HIS A 227 -4.95 11.31 13.84
C HIS A 227 -4.43 11.43 12.41
N MET A 228 -5.15 12.19 11.59
CA MET A 228 -4.77 12.53 10.22
C MET A 228 -3.88 13.77 10.23
N PHE A 229 -2.68 13.70 9.65
CA PHE A 229 -1.78 14.84 9.62
C PHE A 229 -2.36 16.00 8.81
N THR A 230 -2.22 17.22 9.33
CA THR A 230 -2.44 18.43 8.54
C THR A 230 -1.31 18.64 7.54
N LYS A 231 -1.51 19.54 6.56
CA LYS A 231 -0.47 19.88 5.57
C LYS A 231 0.82 20.35 6.26
N GLU A 232 0.70 21.15 7.31
CA GLU A 232 1.82 21.68 8.09
C GLU A 232 2.58 20.55 8.80
N GLN A 233 1.86 19.59 9.39
CA GLN A 233 2.48 18.43 10.04
C GLN A 233 3.22 17.54 9.05
N VAL A 234 2.67 17.35 7.83
CA VAL A 234 3.39 16.66 6.75
C VAL A 234 4.65 17.43 6.37
N GLU A 235 4.57 18.75 6.16
CA GLU A 235 5.75 19.57 5.83
C GLU A 235 6.84 19.50 6.88
N ASP A 236 6.48 19.51 8.16
CA ASP A 236 7.42 19.37 9.26
C ASP A 236 8.05 17.97 9.30
N ALA A 237 7.26 16.92 9.09
CA ALA A 237 7.78 15.55 8.99
C ALA A 237 8.75 15.39 7.81
N LEU A 238 8.52 16.11 6.70
CA LEU A 238 9.37 16.08 5.52
C LEU A 238 10.72 16.77 5.70
N LYS A 239 10.83 17.73 6.62
CA LYS A 239 12.12 18.35 6.96
C LYS A 239 13.09 17.35 7.60
N ASN A 240 12.54 16.33 8.29
CA ASN A 240 13.33 15.28 8.95
C ASN A 240 13.75 14.17 7.98
N VAL A 241 13.19 14.12 6.77
CA VAL A 241 13.59 13.15 5.74
C VAL A 241 14.89 13.61 5.10
N ALA A 242 15.95 12.83 5.26
CA ALA A 242 17.27 13.16 4.71
C ALA A 242 17.19 13.48 3.19
N PRO A 243 17.98 14.46 2.70
CA PRO A 243 18.24 14.58 1.28
C PRO A 243 18.79 13.23 0.78
N LEU A 244 18.27 12.73 -0.34
CA LEU A 244 18.86 11.54 -0.95
C LEU A 244 20.32 11.88 -1.27
N GLU A 245 21.28 11.18 -0.67
CA GLU A 245 22.65 11.23 -1.18
C GLU A 245 22.57 10.76 -2.62
N GLN A 246 22.92 11.62 -3.58
CA GLN A 246 23.12 11.23 -4.96
C GLN A 246 24.26 10.20 -4.97
N SER A 247 23.91 8.92 -4.98
CA SER A 247 24.87 7.84 -5.14
C SER A 247 25.52 7.97 -6.52
N ARG A 248 26.74 8.54 -6.51
CA ARG A 248 27.86 8.35 -7.44
C ARG A 248 27.50 7.59 -8.73
N GLY A 249 27.29 8.35 -9.80
CA GLY A 249 27.23 7.87 -11.18
C GLY A 249 28.01 8.70 -12.19
N ASP A 250 28.77 9.72 -11.77
CA ASP A 250 29.69 10.45 -12.65
C ASP A 250 31.12 10.14 -12.27
N ASN A 251 31.63 9.02 -12.79
CA ASN A 251 33.06 8.83 -12.98
C ASN A 251 33.33 7.96 -14.21
N VAL A 252 32.74 8.35 -15.36
CA VAL A 252 33.38 8.06 -16.65
C VAL A 252 34.50 9.07 -16.80
N GLY A 253 35.64 8.73 -16.20
CA GLY A 253 36.89 9.43 -16.42
C GLY A 253 37.19 9.45 -17.91
N ARG A 254 37.17 10.65 -18.48
CA ARG A 254 37.95 10.98 -19.67
C ARG A 254 39.40 10.59 -19.42
N SER A 255 39.87 9.54 -20.08
CA SER A 255 41.30 9.37 -20.37
C SER A 255 41.48 9.38 -21.89
N GLU A 256 41.45 10.58 -22.47
CA GLU A 256 42.22 10.84 -23.68
C GLU A 256 43.68 11.01 -23.25
N SER A 257 44.52 10.03 -23.56
CA SER A 257 45.96 10.26 -23.73
C SER A 257 46.60 9.09 -24.48
N ASP A 258 47.00 9.40 -25.71
CA ASP A 258 48.21 8.94 -26.39
C ASP A 258 48.51 7.44 -26.49
N HIS A 259 48.30 6.90 -27.69
CA HIS A 259 49.37 6.15 -28.35
C HIS A 259 49.41 6.41 -29.86
N ARG A 260 50.42 7.20 -30.27
CA ARG A 260 50.99 7.22 -31.63
C ARG A 260 51.80 5.93 -31.85
N LEU A 261 51.49 5.19 -32.91
CA LEU A 261 52.46 4.42 -33.71
C LEU A 261 51.86 4.24 -35.13
N VAL A 262 52.25 5.08 -36.09
CA VAL A 262 53.28 4.80 -37.12
C VAL A 262 52.80 3.83 -38.21
N THR A 263 52.43 4.44 -39.33
CA THR A 263 52.58 4.03 -40.75
C THR A 263 52.56 2.54 -41.12
N THR A 264 51.69 2.19 -42.09
CA THR A 264 52.13 1.52 -43.33
C THR A 264 51.11 1.70 -44.45
N LYS A 265 51.65 1.94 -45.65
CA LYS A 265 50.99 2.05 -46.96
C LYS A 265 50.48 0.70 -47.46
N THR A 266 49.38 0.71 -48.22
CA THR A 266 49.14 0.02 -49.53
C THR A 266 47.63 0.22 -49.86
N ALA A 267 47.23 1.04 -50.84
CA ALA A 267 47.19 0.78 -52.29
C ALA A 267 46.25 -0.39 -52.67
N SER A 268 45.01 -0.05 -53.07
CA SER A 268 44.25 -0.50 -54.26
C SER A 268 42.82 0.03 -54.17
#